data_AF-A0AA96XP28-F1
#
_entry.id   AF-A0AA96XP28-F1
#
_cell.length_a   1.000
_cell.length_b   1.000
_cell.length_c   1.000
_cell.angle_alpha   90.00
_cell.angle_beta   90.00
_cell.angle_gamma   90.00
#
_symmetry.space_group_name_H-M   'P 1'
#
loop_
_entity.id
_entity.type
_entity.pdbx_description
1 polymer ?
#
loop_
_entity_poly.entity_id
_entity_poly.type
_entity_poly.pdbx_seq_one_letter_code
_entity_poly.pdbx_strand_id
1 'polypeptide(L)'
;MSDSDDFRLNALARYRKTSSQLALEVHSHCEVPAGCGGVVLRWRRPGASIGLSLFSYVNGVPDGGLFLDGNPLVEQRVLVTPGAHVLSFEVNRPGDKGFVLMQARLDPEIASAVHPKLASAPDGRWKATTRPPPEGWRLPDFADAGFAPLVQRPVPEPKTNERWRWQMIKDDATGLGLASSATKAWVRWSFHVDDEGFK
;
A
#
# COMPACT_ATOMS: atom_id res chain seq x y z
N MET A 1 62.59 0.25 6.44
CA MET A 1 61.79 -0.26 7.57
C MET A 1 60.83 0.85 7.95
N SER A 2 59.52 0.54 7.91
CA SER A 2 58.33 1.20 8.51
C SER A 2 58.28 2.74 8.51
N ASP A 3 57.27 3.40 7.94
CA ASP A 3 55.87 3.33 8.33
C ASP A 3 54.92 3.41 7.13
N SER A 4 54.25 2.29 6.81
CA SER A 4 53.04 2.31 5.98
C SER A 4 51.88 1.70 6.76
N ASP A 5 51.75 2.09 8.03
CA ASP A 5 50.53 1.89 8.83
C ASP A 5 49.50 2.96 8.44
N ASP A 6 49.24 3.06 7.13
CA ASP A 6 48.08 3.77 6.60
C ASP A 6 46.83 3.00 7.03
N PHE A 7 46.21 3.46 8.12
CA PHE A 7 44.79 3.37 8.45
C PHE A 7 43.95 2.39 7.60
N ARG A 8 44.21 1.08 7.73
CA ARG A 8 43.31 0.02 7.23
C ARG A 8 42.16 -0.30 8.19
N LEU A 9 42.00 0.50 9.25
CA LEU A 9 40.81 0.58 10.08
C LEU A 9 39.73 1.35 9.30
N ASN A 10 39.04 0.66 8.40
CA ASN A 10 37.71 0.98 7.81
C ASN A 10 37.48 0.27 6.47
N ALA A 11 38.10 -0.90 6.25
CA ALA A 11 37.66 -1.77 5.17
C ALA A 11 36.28 -2.37 5.53
N LEU A 12 35.21 -1.64 5.19
CA LEU A 12 33.78 -2.03 5.29
C LEU A 12 33.45 -3.36 4.57
N ALA A 13 34.40 -3.93 3.83
CA ALA A 13 34.29 -5.22 3.16
C ALA A 13 34.14 -6.43 4.12
N ARG A 14 34.37 -6.28 5.43
CA ARG A 14 34.43 -7.42 6.36
C ARG A 14 33.09 -7.92 6.92
N TYR A 15 31.98 -7.18 6.76
CA TYR A 15 30.71 -7.56 7.38
C TYR A 15 29.55 -7.58 6.40
N ARG A 16 29.64 -8.47 5.40
CA ARG A 16 28.48 -8.79 4.56
C ARG A 16 27.72 -9.95 5.21
N LYS A 17 26.60 -9.64 5.88
CA LYS A 17 25.66 -10.66 6.37
C LYS A 17 24.57 -10.84 5.31
N THR A 18 24.53 -12.02 4.70
CA THR A 18 23.46 -12.44 3.78
C THR A 18 22.83 -13.69 4.34
N SER A 19 21.50 -13.76 4.31
CA SER A 19 20.75 -14.96 4.68
C SER A 19 19.73 -15.24 3.59
N SER A 20 19.63 -16.49 3.14
CA SER A 20 18.53 -16.94 2.27
C SER A 20 17.23 -17.17 3.04
N GLN A 21 17.27 -17.07 4.37
CA GLN A 21 16.14 -17.38 5.25
C GLN A 21 15.57 -16.15 5.96
N LEU A 22 16.11 -14.95 5.77
CA LEU A 22 15.68 -13.75 6.50
C LEU A 22 15.63 -12.56 5.54
N ALA A 23 14.59 -11.75 5.64
CA ALA A 23 14.46 -10.50 4.89
C ALA A 23 15.07 -9.34 5.70
N LEU A 24 15.70 -8.37 5.04
CA LEU A 24 16.29 -7.21 5.69
C LEU A 24 15.32 -6.02 5.62
N GLU A 25 14.99 -5.44 6.76
CA GLU A 25 14.02 -4.36 6.92
C GLU A 25 14.71 -3.10 7.44
N VAL A 26 14.39 -1.94 6.86
CA VAL A 26 14.81 -0.63 7.37
C VAL A 26 13.93 -0.27 8.56
N HIS A 27 14.35 -0.64 9.76
CA HIS A 27 13.55 -0.51 10.97
C HIS A 27 13.45 0.94 11.47
N SER A 28 14.53 1.71 11.38
CA SER A 28 14.59 3.08 11.89
C SER A 28 15.79 3.85 11.29
N HIS A 29 15.84 5.15 11.57
CA HIS A 29 16.96 6.03 11.31
C HIS A 29 17.41 6.64 12.64
N CYS A 30 18.71 6.64 12.91
CA CYS A 30 19.23 7.43 14.03
C CYS A 30 19.59 8.84 13.53
N GLU A 31 18.83 9.84 13.95
CA GLU A 31 19.28 11.23 13.89
C GLU A 31 20.25 11.46 15.05
N VAL A 32 21.49 11.80 14.72
CA VAL A 32 22.51 12.21 15.69
C VAL A 32 22.94 13.63 15.32
N PRO A 33 23.08 14.58 16.28
CA PRO A 33 23.31 16.00 16.00
C PRO A 33 24.55 16.38 15.17
N ALA A 34 25.38 15.41 14.75
CA ALA A 34 26.69 15.62 14.14
C ALA A 34 26.89 14.88 12.79
N GLY A 35 25.82 14.64 12.02
CA GLY A 35 25.94 14.39 10.58
C GLY A 35 26.31 12.98 10.10
N CYS A 36 26.36 11.98 10.98
CA CYS A 36 26.48 10.56 10.59
C CYS A 36 25.16 9.83 10.85
N GLY A 37 24.13 10.10 10.04
CA GLY A 37 22.86 9.38 10.10
C GLY A 37 23.05 7.94 9.66
N GLY A 38 22.70 6.98 10.53
CA GLY A 38 22.77 5.54 10.26
C GLY A 38 21.38 4.93 10.07
N VAL A 39 21.28 3.95 9.17
CA VAL A 39 20.08 3.13 9.02
C VAL A 39 20.12 1.96 10.01
N VAL A 40 19.04 1.76 10.77
CA VAL A 40 18.89 0.57 11.62
C VAL A 40 18.24 -0.52 10.79
N LEU A 41 19.00 -1.57 10.49
CA LEU A 41 18.53 -2.71 9.73
C LEU A 41 18.15 -3.86 10.67
N ARG A 42 16.98 -4.46 10.46
CA ARG A 42 16.50 -5.62 11.22
C ARG A 42 16.34 -6.82 10.30
N TRP A 43 16.74 -8.00 10.78
CA TRP A 43 16.39 -9.25 10.13
C TRP A 43 14.96 -9.65 10.52
N ARG A 44 14.10 -9.82 9.53
CA ARG A 44 12.74 -10.31 9.67
C ARG A 44 12.68 -11.81 9.38
N ARG A 45 11.91 -12.53 10.19
CA ARG A 45 11.61 -13.95 9.92
C ARG A 45 10.60 -14.05 8.77
N PRO A 46 10.74 -15.04 7.87
CA PRO A 46 9.72 -15.34 6.88
C PRO A 46 8.38 -15.60 7.57
N GLY A 47 7.30 -15.13 6.97
CA GLY A 47 5.95 -15.28 7.56
C GLY A 47 5.62 -14.27 8.67
N ALA A 48 6.55 -13.42 9.09
CA ALA A 48 6.24 -12.34 10.03
C ALA A 48 5.32 -11.29 9.39
N SER A 49 4.55 -10.59 10.22
CA SER A 49 3.66 -9.53 9.75
C SER A 49 4.42 -8.45 8.96
N ILE A 50 3.75 -7.94 7.94
CA ILE A 50 4.25 -6.94 7.01
C ILE A 50 3.58 -5.60 7.34
N GLY A 51 4.38 -4.57 7.56
CA GLY A 51 3.89 -3.21 7.73
C GLY A 51 3.55 -2.58 6.38
N LEU A 52 2.35 -2.02 6.29
CA LEU A 52 1.85 -1.30 5.13
C LEU A 52 1.47 0.13 5.53
N SER A 53 1.85 1.09 4.70
CA SER A 53 1.31 2.46 4.71
C SER A 53 0.33 2.64 3.56
N LEU A 54 -0.90 3.02 3.87
CA LEU A 54 -2.01 3.21 2.94
C LEU A 54 -2.33 4.69 2.77
N PHE A 55 -2.17 5.18 1.54
CA PHE A 55 -2.52 6.52 1.11
C PHE A 55 -3.71 6.46 0.18
N SER A 56 -4.77 7.20 0.50
CA SER A 56 -6.00 7.17 -0.26
C SER A 56 -6.57 8.56 -0.46
N TYR A 57 -7.17 8.75 -1.62
CA TYR A 57 -8.14 9.80 -1.88
C TYR A 57 -9.37 9.14 -2.49
N VAL A 58 -10.51 9.28 -1.81
CA VAL A 58 -11.82 8.89 -2.33
C VAL A 58 -12.66 10.15 -2.46
N ASN A 59 -13.24 10.38 -3.64
CA ASN A 59 -14.12 11.52 -3.86
C ASN A 59 -15.46 11.26 -3.17
N GLY A 60 -15.77 12.07 -2.16
CA GLY A 60 -16.85 11.84 -1.21
C GLY A 60 -16.36 11.15 0.05
N VAL A 61 -17.20 11.12 1.09
CA VAL A 61 -16.88 10.42 2.33
C VAL A 61 -17.33 8.97 2.19
N PRO A 62 -16.44 7.97 2.32
CA PRO A 62 -16.85 6.58 2.30
C PRO A 62 -17.82 6.29 3.44
N ASP A 63 -18.93 5.62 3.13
CA ASP A 63 -19.93 5.24 4.14
C ASP A 63 -19.30 4.22 5.09
N GLY A 64 -19.16 4.58 6.38
CA GLY A 64 -18.47 3.76 7.37
C GLY A 64 -16.95 3.66 7.24
N GLY A 65 -16.31 4.38 6.30
CA GLY A 65 -14.85 4.41 6.13
C GLY A 65 -14.27 3.30 5.25
N LEU A 66 -12.95 3.11 5.36
CA LEU A 66 -12.20 2.03 4.70
C LEU A 66 -12.15 0.81 5.63
N PHE A 67 -12.10 -0.39 5.04
CA PHE A 67 -11.99 -1.64 5.76
C PHE A 67 -10.93 -2.52 5.13
N LEU A 68 -10.10 -3.16 5.96
CA LEU A 68 -9.11 -4.14 5.55
C LEU A 68 -9.50 -5.51 6.09
N ASP A 69 -9.74 -6.47 5.19
CA ASP A 69 -10.17 -7.83 5.52
C ASP A 69 -11.39 -7.86 6.47
N GLY A 70 -12.35 -6.98 6.20
CA GLY A 70 -13.57 -6.81 7.00
C GLY A 70 -13.43 -5.96 8.27
N ASN A 71 -12.22 -5.59 8.68
CA ASN A 71 -12.00 -4.78 9.87
C ASN A 71 -11.92 -3.28 9.51
N PRO A 72 -12.53 -2.37 10.31
CA PRO A 72 -12.39 -0.94 10.09
C PRO A 72 -10.93 -0.51 10.08
N LEU A 73 -10.54 0.19 9.01
CA LEU A 73 -9.21 0.76 8.86
C LEU A 73 -9.19 2.13 9.54
N VAL A 74 -8.83 2.13 10.83
CA VAL A 74 -8.76 3.35 11.66
C VAL A 74 -7.45 4.12 11.47
N GLU A 75 -6.40 3.44 11.02
CA GLU A 75 -5.06 3.99 10.86
C GLU A 75 -4.54 3.74 9.44
N GLN A 76 -3.67 4.63 8.96
CA GLN A 76 -3.03 4.48 7.64
C GLN A 76 -1.91 3.45 7.66
N ARG A 77 -1.34 3.16 8.83
CA ARG A 77 -0.28 2.17 9.03
C ARG A 77 -0.89 0.92 9.63
N VAL A 78 -0.66 -0.22 9.00
CA VAL A 78 -1.23 -1.50 9.44
C VAL A 78 -0.22 -2.62 9.31
N LEU A 79 -0.36 -3.62 10.17
CA LEU A 79 0.37 -4.88 10.07
C LEU A 79 -0.56 -5.94 9.49
N VAL A 80 -0.12 -6.62 8.44
CA VAL A 80 -0.86 -7.72 7.82
C VAL A 80 -0.03 -9.01 7.83
N THR A 81 -0.66 -10.16 7.89
CA THR A 81 0.03 -11.44 7.64
C THR A 81 0.39 -11.55 6.16
N PRO A 82 1.51 -12.18 5.76
CA PRO A 82 1.76 -12.43 4.34
C PRO A 82 0.61 -13.22 3.69
N GLY A 83 0.17 -12.80 2.50
CA GLY A 83 -0.94 -13.44 1.79
C GLY A 83 -1.86 -12.47 1.04
N ALA A 84 -3.09 -12.93 0.80
CA ALA A 84 -4.11 -12.18 0.10
C ALA A 84 -4.91 -11.28 1.05
N HIS A 85 -5.16 -10.05 0.62
CA HIS A 85 -5.90 -9.04 1.37
C HIS A 85 -6.90 -8.30 0.49
N VAL A 86 -7.92 -7.73 1.14
CA VAL A 86 -8.94 -6.92 0.50
C VAL A 86 -9.10 -5.61 1.26
N LEU A 87 -8.80 -4.51 0.58
CA LEU A 87 -9.26 -3.19 1.01
C LEU A 87 -10.65 -2.94 0.41
N SER A 88 -11.60 -2.48 1.22
CA SER A 88 -12.99 -2.30 0.80
C SER A 88 -13.62 -1.03 1.37
N PHE A 89 -14.54 -0.44 0.63
CA PHE A 89 -15.29 0.74 1.05
C PHE A 89 -16.55 0.93 0.24
N GLU A 90 -17.40 1.84 0.69
CA GLU A 90 -18.68 2.16 0.05
C GLU A 90 -18.64 3.61 -0.43
N VAL A 91 -19.09 3.85 -1.66
CA VAL A 91 -19.16 5.19 -2.25
C VAL A 91 -20.61 5.54 -2.55
N ASN A 92 -21.06 6.66 -1.99
CA ASN A 92 -22.36 7.23 -2.29
C ASN A 92 -22.26 8.18 -3.48
N ARG A 93 -23.16 8.02 -4.46
CA ARG A 93 -23.25 8.81 -5.69
C ARG A 93 -21.89 8.97 -6.41
N PRO A 94 -21.22 7.87 -6.80
CA PRO A 94 -19.90 7.90 -7.48
C PRO A 94 -19.85 8.73 -8.78
N GLY A 95 -20.99 9.12 -9.36
CA GLY A 95 -21.04 9.95 -10.56
C GLY A 95 -20.53 9.23 -11.81
N ASP A 96 -20.05 10.00 -12.79
CA ASP A 96 -19.50 9.52 -14.07
C ASP A 96 -17.97 9.72 -14.18
N LYS A 97 -17.35 10.32 -13.15
CA LYS A 97 -15.92 10.62 -13.08
C LYS A 97 -15.18 9.56 -12.24
N GLY A 98 -13.85 9.69 -12.19
CA GLY A 98 -13.04 8.92 -11.27
C GLY A 98 -13.30 9.37 -9.84
N PHE A 99 -13.34 8.42 -8.93
CA PHE A 99 -13.57 8.68 -7.50
C PHE A 99 -12.51 8.10 -6.60
N VAL A 100 -11.51 7.34 -7.09
CA VAL A 100 -10.46 6.81 -6.22
C VAL A 100 -9.07 6.98 -6.82
N LEU A 101 -8.14 7.40 -5.96
CA LEU A 101 -6.69 7.29 -6.11
C LEU A 101 -6.17 6.58 -4.85
N MET A 102 -5.33 5.57 -5.01
CA MET A 102 -4.85 4.77 -3.90
C MET A 102 -3.41 4.36 -4.10
N GLN A 103 -2.67 4.28 -3.01
CA GLN A 103 -1.33 3.71 -2.98
C GLN A 103 -1.10 2.98 -1.67
N ALA A 104 -0.52 1.77 -1.76
CA ALA A 104 0.01 1.00 -0.65
C ALA A 104 1.52 0.94 -0.79
N ARG A 105 2.25 1.07 0.33
CA ARG A 105 3.71 0.95 0.39
C ARG A 105 4.10 0.05 1.55
N LEU A 106 5.21 -0.67 1.41
CA LEU A 106 5.84 -1.34 2.55
C LEU A 106 6.39 -0.27 3.50
N ASP A 107 5.98 -0.33 4.77
CA ASP A 107 6.44 0.57 5.82
C ASP A 107 6.46 -0.19 7.16
N PRO A 108 7.63 -0.63 7.65
CA PRO A 108 8.95 -0.23 7.17
C PRO A 108 9.34 -0.89 5.83
N GLU A 109 10.27 -0.26 5.11
CA GLU A 109 10.74 -0.78 3.83
C GLU A 109 11.46 -2.12 4.02
N ILE A 110 11.10 -3.11 3.19
CA ILE A 110 11.86 -4.34 3.04
C ILE A 110 12.87 -4.13 1.92
N ALA A 111 14.16 -4.07 2.26
CA ALA A 111 15.23 -3.72 1.32
C ALA A 111 15.37 -4.70 0.15
N SER A 112 14.90 -5.95 0.33
CA SER A 112 14.89 -6.98 -0.70
C SER A 112 13.60 -7.04 -1.53
N ALA A 113 12.59 -6.21 -1.24
CA ALA A 113 11.32 -6.28 -1.96
C ALA A 113 11.48 -5.82 -3.41
N VAL A 114 10.99 -6.64 -4.34
CA VAL A 114 10.96 -6.34 -5.77
C VAL A 114 9.82 -5.35 -6.08
N HIS A 115 8.73 -5.45 -5.32
CA HIS A 115 7.54 -4.63 -5.51
C HIS A 115 7.17 -3.90 -4.20
N PRO A 116 7.89 -2.82 -3.83
CA PRO A 116 7.72 -2.16 -2.54
C PRO A 116 6.46 -1.28 -2.47
N LYS A 117 5.80 -1.02 -3.60
CA LYS A 117 4.59 -0.21 -3.69
C LYS A 117 3.59 -0.79 -4.69
N LEU A 118 2.31 -0.55 -4.43
CA LEU A 118 1.21 -0.83 -5.34
C LEU A 118 0.30 0.40 -5.41
N ALA A 119 -0.17 0.75 -6.60
CA ALA A 119 -1.03 1.92 -6.82
C ALA A 119 -2.29 1.54 -7.60
N SER A 120 -3.33 2.37 -7.53
CA SER A 120 -4.56 2.13 -8.27
C SER A 120 -4.31 2.14 -9.78
N ALA A 121 -4.78 1.10 -10.47
CA ALA A 121 -4.65 0.89 -11.91
C ALA A 121 -5.84 0.04 -12.42
N PRO A 122 -6.21 0.13 -13.72
CA PRO A 122 -7.28 -0.68 -14.31
C PRO A 122 -6.78 -2.11 -14.62
N ASP A 123 -6.26 -2.80 -13.60
CA ASP A 123 -5.58 -4.10 -13.69
C ASP A 123 -6.47 -5.29 -13.29
N GLY A 124 -7.76 -5.04 -13.08
CA GLY A 124 -8.75 -6.04 -12.65
C GLY A 124 -8.75 -6.36 -11.15
N ARG A 125 -7.82 -5.81 -10.36
CA ARG A 125 -7.81 -5.94 -8.88
C ARG A 125 -8.87 -5.08 -8.21
N TRP A 126 -9.24 -4.01 -8.89
CA TRP A 126 -10.28 -3.08 -8.47
C TRP A 126 -11.60 -3.51 -9.08
N LYS A 127 -12.54 -3.91 -8.23
CA LYS A 127 -13.89 -4.27 -8.67
C LYS A 127 -14.93 -3.61 -7.78
N ALA A 128 -16.12 -3.43 -8.34
CA ALA A 128 -17.26 -2.88 -7.63
C ALA A 128 -18.57 -3.52 -8.05
N THR A 129 -19.55 -3.50 -7.16
CA THR A 129 -20.94 -3.79 -7.47
C THR A 129 -21.82 -2.59 -7.12
N THR A 130 -22.91 -2.43 -7.84
CA THR A 130 -23.95 -1.41 -7.60
C THR A 130 -25.19 -1.99 -6.91
N ARG A 131 -25.17 -3.30 -6.60
CA ARG A 131 -26.17 -3.99 -5.79
C ARG A 131 -25.57 -4.33 -4.44
N PRO A 132 -26.36 -4.32 -3.35
CA PRO A 132 -25.87 -4.74 -2.04
C PRO A 132 -25.21 -6.13 -2.12
N PRO A 133 -23.93 -6.27 -1.75
CA PRO A 133 -23.25 -7.54 -1.80
C PRO A 133 -23.67 -8.45 -0.63
N PRO A 134 -23.50 -9.78 -0.77
CA PRO A 134 -23.67 -10.71 0.35
C PRO A 134 -22.70 -10.45 1.50
N GLU A 135 -22.96 -11.08 2.64
CA GLU A 135 -22.04 -11.09 3.78
C GLU A 135 -20.66 -11.65 3.38
N GLY A 136 -19.60 -11.19 4.05
CA GLY A 136 -18.24 -11.63 3.80
C GLY A 136 -17.58 -11.02 2.56
N TRP A 137 -18.25 -10.13 1.81
CA TRP A 137 -17.69 -9.48 0.62
C TRP A 137 -16.42 -8.65 0.88
N ARG A 138 -16.10 -8.36 2.15
CA ARG A 138 -14.89 -7.64 2.54
C ARG A 138 -13.69 -8.57 2.80
N LEU A 139 -13.88 -9.89 2.70
CA LEU A 139 -12.86 -10.90 3.01
C LEU A 139 -12.13 -11.37 1.73
N PRO A 140 -10.84 -11.76 1.83
CA PRO A 140 -10.03 -12.26 0.71
C PRO A 140 -10.67 -13.42 -0.06
N ASP A 141 -11.28 -14.37 0.65
CA ASP A 141 -11.74 -15.63 0.06
C ASP A 141 -13.11 -15.53 -0.62
N PHE A 142 -13.72 -14.34 -0.61
CA PHE A 142 -15.04 -14.14 -1.22
C PHE A 142 -14.97 -14.15 -2.75
N ALA A 143 -15.83 -14.97 -3.38
CA ALA A 143 -15.99 -15.04 -4.83
C ALA A 143 -16.68 -13.78 -5.38
N ASP A 144 -15.91 -12.92 -6.05
CA ASP A 144 -16.33 -11.59 -6.49
C ASP A 144 -16.86 -11.54 -7.94
N ALA A 145 -17.31 -12.67 -8.50
CA ALA A 145 -17.75 -12.75 -9.91
C ALA A 145 -18.90 -11.78 -10.26
N GLY A 146 -19.70 -11.37 -9.27
CA GLY A 146 -20.75 -10.36 -9.43
C GLY A 146 -20.27 -8.90 -9.41
N PHE A 147 -18.96 -8.67 -9.22
CA PHE A 147 -18.36 -7.33 -9.19
C PHE A 147 -17.74 -7.04 -10.55
N ALA A 148 -18.10 -5.89 -11.13
CA ALA A 148 -17.52 -5.40 -12.37
C ALA A 148 -16.19 -4.70 -12.08
N PRO A 149 -15.18 -4.82 -12.97
CA PRO A 149 -13.92 -4.10 -12.81
C PRO A 149 -14.15 -2.58 -12.85
N LEU A 150 -13.40 -1.84 -12.03
CA LEU A 150 -13.30 -0.39 -12.19
C LEU A 150 -12.50 -0.06 -13.45
N VAL A 151 -12.84 1.06 -14.07
CA VAL A 151 -12.19 1.54 -15.29
C VAL A 151 -11.44 2.83 -15.01
N GLN A 152 -10.43 3.10 -15.83
CA GLN A 152 -9.70 4.36 -15.76
C GLN A 152 -10.65 5.53 -16.02
N ARG A 153 -10.70 6.47 -15.08
CA ARG A 153 -11.48 7.70 -15.16
C ARG A 153 -10.68 8.84 -14.52
N PRO A 154 -10.64 10.03 -15.13
CA PRO A 154 -10.01 11.18 -14.49
C PRO A 154 -10.68 11.48 -13.14
N VAL A 155 -9.86 11.53 -12.08
CA VAL A 155 -10.30 11.94 -10.75
C VAL A 155 -10.15 13.45 -10.65
N PRO A 156 -11.24 14.22 -10.53
CA PRO A 156 -11.17 15.68 -10.49
C PRO A 156 -10.34 16.16 -9.29
N GLU A 157 -9.68 17.30 -9.47
CA GLU A 157 -9.05 17.98 -8.36
C GLU A 157 -10.12 18.41 -7.33
N PRO A 158 -9.99 18.00 -6.06
CA PRO A 158 -10.93 18.40 -5.03
C PRO A 158 -10.80 19.89 -4.73
N LYS A 159 -11.94 20.54 -4.50
CA LYS A 159 -12.00 21.94 -4.02
C LYS A 159 -11.97 22.05 -2.49
N THR A 160 -11.75 20.94 -1.80
CA THR A 160 -11.76 20.83 -0.34
C THR A 160 -10.34 20.85 0.23
N ASN A 161 -10.23 20.75 1.55
CA ASN A 161 -8.96 20.54 2.25
C ASN A 161 -8.29 19.19 1.93
N GLU A 162 -8.92 18.29 1.16
CA GLU A 162 -8.34 17.01 0.72
C GLU A 162 -7.40 17.16 -0.51
N ARG A 163 -7.25 18.39 -1.04
CA ARG A 163 -6.39 18.68 -2.20
C ARG A 163 -4.96 18.19 -2.04
N TRP A 164 -4.37 18.31 -0.86
CA TRP A 164 -3.01 17.83 -0.61
C TRP A 164 -2.90 16.30 -0.76
N ARG A 165 -3.91 15.52 -0.32
CA ARG A 165 -3.92 14.05 -0.50
C ARG A 165 -4.01 13.69 -1.97
N TRP A 166 -4.92 14.34 -2.70
CA TRP A 166 -5.04 14.17 -4.14
C TRP A 166 -3.72 14.50 -4.85
N GLN A 167 -3.10 15.64 -4.54
CA GLN A 167 -1.82 16.05 -5.13
C GLN A 167 -0.69 15.07 -4.85
N MET A 168 -0.62 14.51 -3.64
CA MET A 168 0.42 13.56 -3.24
C MET A 168 0.33 12.22 -4.00
N ILE A 169 -0.86 11.80 -4.42
CA ILE A 169 -1.09 10.45 -4.97
C ILE A 169 -1.24 10.47 -6.51
N LYS A 170 -1.76 11.56 -7.09
CA LYS A 170 -2.18 11.63 -8.51
C LYS A 170 -1.11 11.28 -9.54
N ASP A 171 0.17 11.49 -9.22
CA ASP A 171 1.27 11.28 -10.16
C ASP A 171 1.77 9.82 -10.14
N ASP A 172 1.49 9.09 -9.06
CA ASP A 172 1.87 7.69 -8.87
C ASP A 172 0.72 6.71 -9.09
N ALA A 173 -0.53 7.18 -9.14
CA ALA A 173 -1.73 6.35 -9.17
C ALA A 173 -2.67 6.75 -10.30
N THR A 174 -3.30 5.77 -10.93
CA THR A 174 -4.32 5.98 -11.95
C THR A 174 -5.68 6.16 -11.28
N GLY A 175 -6.40 7.22 -11.68
CA GLY A 175 -7.76 7.45 -11.23
C GLY A 175 -8.73 6.38 -11.75
N LEU A 176 -9.54 5.83 -10.84
CA LEU A 176 -10.53 4.80 -11.18
C LEU A 176 -11.95 5.25 -10.85
N GLY A 177 -12.90 4.75 -11.65
CA GLY A 177 -14.32 4.97 -11.47
C GLY A 177 -15.17 3.83 -12.03
N LEU A 178 -16.49 3.97 -11.95
CA LEU A 178 -17.40 3.01 -12.56
C LEU A 178 -17.44 3.19 -14.09
N ALA A 179 -17.76 2.11 -14.80
CA ALA A 179 -18.07 2.17 -16.22
C ALA A 179 -19.37 2.95 -16.48
N SER A 180 -20.35 2.79 -15.58
CA SER A 180 -21.67 3.45 -15.63
C SER A 180 -22.01 4.10 -14.29
N SER A 181 -22.74 5.20 -14.31
CA SER A 181 -23.12 5.93 -13.10
C SER A 181 -24.02 5.09 -12.18
N ALA A 182 -23.91 5.33 -10.87
CA ALA A 182 -24.70 4.66 -9.86
C ALA A 182 -25.00 5.60 -8.67
N THR A 183 -26.00 5.25 -7.87
CA THR A 183 -26.34 5.95 -6.63
C THR A 183 -25.52 5.46 -5.44
N LYS A 184 -25.06 4.22 -5.46
CA LYS A 184 -24.16 3.62 -4.47
C LYS A 184 -23.29 2.54 -5.14
N ALA A 185 -22.08 2.36 -4.64
CA ALA A 185 -21.18 1.29 -5.05
C ALA A 185 -20.42 0.70 -3.85
N TRP A 186 -20.25 -0.62 -3.85
CA TRP A 186 -19.39 -1.35 -2.92
C TRP A 186 -18.13 -1.74 -3.67
N VAL A 187 -17.00 -1.18 -3.24
CA VAL A 187 -15.72 -1.26 -3.93
C VAL A 187 -14.77 -2.16 -3.17
N ARG A 188 -14.04 -2.99 -3.90
CA ARG A 188 -12.98 -3.85 -3.41
C ARG A 188 -11.70 -3.65 -4.21
N TRP A 189 -10.59 -3.70 -3.51
CA TRP A 189 -9.25 -3.79 -4.06
C TRP A 189 -8.55 -5.00 -3.47
N SER A 190 -8.36 -6.01 -4.30
CA SER A 190 -7.69 -7.26 -3.92
C SER A 190 -6.20 -7.17 -4.23
N PHE A 191 -5.34 -7.54 -3.28
CA PHE A 191 -3.90 -7.56 -3.50
C PHE A 191 -3.25 -8.70 -2.70
N HIS A 192 -2.07 -9.12 -3.13
CA HIS A 192 -1.24 -10.06 -2.39
C HIS A 192 0.02 -9.34 -1.92
N VAL A 193 0.49 -9.63 -0.71
CA VAL A 193 1.77 -9.11 -0.22
C VAL A 193 2.55 -10.17 0.55
N ASP A 194 3.85 -10.27 0.28
CA ASP A 194 4.77 -11.17 0.98
C ASP A 194 6.16 -10.54 1.18
N ASP A 195 7.18 -11.35 1.47
CA ASP A 195 8.56 -10.90 1.67
C ASP A 195 9.18 -10.23 0.42
N GLU A 196 8.64 -10.47 -0.77
CA GLU A 196 9.06 -9.84 -2.04
C GLU A 196 8.27 -8.55 -2.35
N GLY A 197 7.25 -8.23 -1.54
CA GLY A 197 6.38 -7.08 -1.69
C GLY A 197 5.04 -7.43 -2.33
N PHE A 198 4.45 -6.47 -3.04
CA PHE A 198 3.13 -6.60 -3.64
C PHE A 198 3.17 -7.45 -4.92
N LYS A 199 2.26 -8.42 -5.06
CA LYS A 199 2.11 -9.27 -6.25
C LYS A 199 0.82 -9.00 -6.98
#